data_AF-A0A960B484-F1
#
_entry.id   AF-A0A960B484-F1
#
_cell.length_a   1.000
_cell.length_b   1.000
_cell.length_c   1.000
_cell.angle_alpha   90.00
_cell.angle_beta   90.00
_cell.angle_gamma   90.00
#
_symmetry.space_group_name_H-M   'P 1'
#
loop_
_entity.id
_entity.type
_entity.pdbx_description
1 polymer ?
#
loop_
_entity_poly.entity_id
_entity_poly.type
_entity_poly.pdbx_seq_one_letter_code
_entity_poly.pdbx_strand_id
1 'polypeptide(L)'
;MSEAPRTLPLVFDEPPGRGKPPRHLADLTLEERADAVAALGLPAFRAKQLSQHYFARLVDDPAEMTDLPAAQRDEIVAALMPSLLAPVRTMEADRGTTQKTLWRLVDGSRVESVLMRYPDRVTMCVSSQAGCGMACPF
;
A
#
# COMPACT_ATOMS: atom_id res chain seq x y z
N MET A 1 26.41 -11.84 -33.53
CA MET A 1 25.34 -12.79 -33.93
C MET A 1 24.17 -12.49 -33.02
N SER A 2 23.10 -11.91 -33.57
CA SER A 2 21.92 -11.54 -32.77
C SER A 2 21.16 -12.81 -32.40
N GLU A 3 21.00 -13.07 -31.10
CA GLU A 3 20.17 -14.16 -30.60
C GLU A 3 18.73 -13.96 -31.12
N ALA A 4 18.11 -15.02 -31.62
CA ALA A 4 16.72 -14.96 -32.09
C ALA A 4 15.80 -14.52 -30.94
N PRO A 5 14.76 -13.71 -31.20
CA PRO A 5 13.87 -13.24 -30.14
C PRO A 5 13.19 -14.43 -29.46
N ARG A 6 13.29 -14.48 -28.13
CA ARG A 6 12.61 -15.50 -27.33
C ARG A 6 11.11 -15.26 -27.39
N THR A 7 10.36 -16.18 -27.99
CA THR A 7 8.91 -16.22 -27.91
C THR A 7 8.51 -16.76 -26.55
N LEU A 8 7.92 -15.92 -25.70
CA LEU A 8 7.27 -16.36 -24.47
C LEU A 8 5.81 -16.74 -24.79
N PRO A 9 5.30 -17.88 -24.31
CA PRO A 9 3.90 -18.23 -24.48
C PRO A 9 3.03 -17.19 -23.75
N LEU A 10 2.01 -16.70 -24.43
CA LEU A 10 1.01 -15.85 -23.81
C LEU A 10 0.14 -16.70 -22.89
N VAL A 11 0.13 -16.37 -21.60
CA VAL A 11 -0.73 -17.01 -20.59
C VAL A 11 -1.98 -16.16 -20.47
N PHE A 12 -3.13 -16.73 -20.83
CA PHE A 12 -4.43 -16.06 -20.75
C PHE A 12 -5.28 -16.55 -19.58
N ASP A 13 -4.84 -17.59 -18.88
CA ASP A 13 -5.53 -18.07 -17.68
C ASP A 13 -5.57 -16.97 -16.62
N GLU A 14 -6.72 -16.83 -15.96
CA GLU A 14 -6.85 -15.87 -14.88
C GLU A 14 -5.90 -16.27 -13.74
N PRO A 15 -5.03 -15.37 -13.26
CA PRO A 15 -4.16 -15.68 -12.13
C PRO A 15 -5.01 -16.04 -10.91
N PRO A 16 -4.74 -17.17 -10.24
CA PRO A 16 -5.45 -17.52 -9.02
C PRO A 16 -5.21 -16.43 -7.98
N GLY A 17 -6.27 -15.98 -7.29
CA GLY A 17 -6.17 -15.05 -6.17
C GLY A 17 -6.64 -13.61 -6.41
N ARG A 18 -7.21 -13.26 -7.59
CA ARG A 18 -7.78 -11.92 -7.88
C ARG A 18 -9.02 -11.54 -7.05
N GLY A 19 -8.87 -11.45 -5.74
CA GLY A 19 -9.79 -10.71 -4.87
C GLY A 19 -9.42 -9.23 -4.89
N LYS A 20 -10.43 -8.34 -4.83
CA LYS A 20 -10.14 -6.93 -4.50
C LYS A 20 -9.56 -6.88 -3.08
N PRO A 21 -8.55 -6.03 -2.82
CA PRO A 21 -8.07 -5.84 -1.46
C PRO A 21 -9.19 -5.34 -0.55
N PRO A 22 -9.10 -5.61 0.77
CA PRO A 22 -10.02 -5.01 1.72
C PRO A 22 -9.93 -3.50 1.63
N ARG A 23 -11.06 -2.81 1.84
CA ARG A 23 -11.13 -1.35 1.80
C ARG A 23 -10.27 -0.76 2.93
N HIS A 24 -9.47 0.23 2.61
CA HIS A 24 -8.63 0.96 3.56
C HIS A 24 -9.16 2.39 3.73
N LEU A 25 -8.86 3.02 4.86
CA LEU A 25 -9.16 4.44 5.14
C LEU A 25 -8.66 5.36 4.02
N ALA A 26 -7.58 4.95 3.38
CA ALA A 26 -6.94 5.68 2.28
C ALA A 26 -7.73 5.68 0.97
N ASP A 27 -8.65 4.74 0.81
CA ASP A 27 -9.55 4.67 -0.35
C ASP A 27 -10.77 5.59 -0.20
N LEU A 28 -10.92 6.23 0.98
CA LEU A 28 -12.11 6.99 1.36
C LEU A 28 -11.89 8.49 1.23
N THR A 29 -12.90 9.20 0.75
CA THR A 29 -13.04 10.65 0.96
C THR A 29 -13.28 10.98 2.43
N LEU A 30 -13.17 12.25 2.82
CA LEU A 30 -13.41 12.67 4.22
C LEU A 30 -14.83 12.35 4.70
N GLU A 31 -15.83 12.47 3.83
CA GLU A 31 -17.23 12.13 4.12
C GLU A 31 -17.38 10.61 4.32
N GLU A 32 -16.86 9.80 3.40
CA GLU A 32 -16.92 8.34 3.51
C GLU A 32 -16.16 7.79 4.73
N ARG A 33 -15.13 8.49 5.21
CA ARG A 33 -14.46 8.14 6.49
C ARG A 33 -15.38 8.35 7.68
N ALA A 34 -16.17 9.43 7.68
CA ALA A 34 -17.14 9.71 8.74
C ALA A 34 -18.23 8.62 8.76
N ASP A 35 -18.72 8.21 7.60
CA ASP A 35 -19.68 7.12 7.48
C ASP A 35 -19.09 5.78 7.92
N ALA A 36 -17.84 5.48 7.54
CA ALA A 36 -17.17 4.25 7.92
C ALA A 36 -16.96 4.13 9.45
N VAL A 37 -16.59 5.23 10.13
CA VAL A 37 -16.50 5.20 11.61
C VAL A 37 -17.88 5.11 12.26
N ALA A 38 -18.91 5.76 11.70
CA ALA A 38 -20.27 5.68 12.21
C ALA A 38 -20.85 4.27 12.09
N ALA A 39 -20.54 3.55 11.01
CA ALA A 39 -20.90 2.14 10.82
C ALA A 39 -20.26 1.20 11.86
N LEU A 40 -19.12 1.60 12.45
CA LEU A 40 -18.49 0.93 13.59
C LEU A 40 -19.04 1.38 14.95
N GLY A 41 -20.09 2.20 14.99
CA GLY A 41 -20.69 2.72 16.21
C GLY A 41 -19.88 3.84 16.88
N LEU A 42 -18.93 4.44 16.17
CA LEU A 42 -18.07 5.49 16.70
C LEU A 42 -18.60 6.90 16.36
N PRO A 43 -18.32 7.91 17.21
CA PRO A 43 -18.60 9.30 16.86
C PRO A 43 -17.87 9.75 15.58
N ALA A 44 -18.54 10.51 14.72
CA ALA A 44 -17.99 10.96 13.43
C ALA A 44 -16.65 11.70 13.53
N PHE A 45 -16.38 12.41 14.64
CA PHE A 45 -15.10 13.11 14.82
C PHE A 45 -13.88 12.16 14.86
N ARG A 46 -14.08 10.87 15.14
CA ARG A 46 -13.03 9.85 15.11
C ARG A 46 -12.40 9.72 13.71
N ALA A 47 -13.15 9.96 12.64
CA ALA A 47 -12.62 9.96 11.27
C ALA A 47 -11.49 10.98 11.08
N LYS A 48 -11.61 12.16 11.71
CA LYS A 48 -10.56 13.18 11.69
C LYS A 48 -9.33 12.72 12.48
N GLN A 49 -9.50 12.12 13.65
CA GLN A 49 -8.38 11.62 14.45
C GLN A 49 -7.60 10.53 13.70
N LEU A 50 -8.29 9.53 13.16
CA LEU A 50 -7.69 8.48 12.34
C LEU A 50 -6.97 9.05 11.12
N SER A 51 -7.59 10.02 10.43
CA SER A 51 -6.95 10.70 9.30
C SER A 51 -5.70 11.48 9.70
N GLN A 52 -5.69 12.11 10.88
CA GLN A 52 -4.50 12.82 11.37
C GLN A 52 -3.35 11.86 11.69
N HIS A 53 -3.63 10.71 12.32
CA HIS A 53 -2.59 9.71 12.57
C HIS A 53 -2.00 9.17 11.27
N TYR A 54 -2.87 8.76 10.35
CA TYR A 54 -2.40 8.11 9.12
C TYR A 54 -1.75 9.10 8.14
N PHE A 55 -2.39 10.22 7.81
CA PHE A 55 -1.91 11.11 6.74
C PHE A 55 -0.95 12.20 7.21
N ALA A 56 -1.07 12.65 8.46
CA ALA A 56 -0.23 13.75 8.97
C ALA A 56 0.94 13.23 9.82
N ARG A 57 0.70 12.20 10.64
CA ARG A 57 1.73 11.62 11.51
C ARG A 57 2.43 10.40 10.90
N LEU A 58 1.87 9.82 9.84
CA LEU A 58 2.40 8.63 9.16
C LEU A 58 2.47 7.41 10.11
N VAL A 59 1.46 7.27 10.97
CA VAL A 59 1.34 6.21 11.97
C VAL A 59 0.15 5.31 11.61
N ASP A 60 0.40 4.01 11.58
CA ASP A 60 -0.62 2.96 11.46
C ASP A 60 -0.60 1.96 12.64
N ASP A 61 0.30 2.13 13.62
CA ASP A 61 0.32 1.36 14.87
C ASP A 61 -0.79 1.86 15.82
N PRO A 62 -1.79 1.01 16.19
CA PRO A 62 -2.79 1.37 17.17
C PRO A 62 -2.20 1.82 18.52
N ALA A 63 -1.04 1.29 18.89
CA ALA A 63 -0.38 1.60 20.16
C ALA A 63 -0.05 3.09 20.29
N GLU A 64 0.28 3.74 19.17
CA GLU A 64 0.65 5.15 19.07
C GLU A 64 -0.57 6.08 18.93
N MET A 65 -1.76 5.54 18.63
CA MET A 65 -3.01 6.30 18.51
C MET A 65 -3.71 6.49 19.87
N THR A 66 -3.02 7.10 20.82
CA THR A 66 -3.43 7.17 22.25
C THR A 66 -4.67 8.01 22.55
N ASP A 67 -5.16 8.78 21.57
CA ASP A 67 -6.44 9.51 21.68
C ASP A 67 -7.66 8.65 21.28
N LEU A 68 -7.44 7.41 20.80
CA LEU A 68 -8.45 6.37 20.67
C LEU A 68 -8.64 5.60 21.98
N PRO A 69 -9.84 5.06 22.27
CA PRO A 69 -10.05 4.25 23.47
C PRO A 69 -9.16 3.00 23.47
N ALA A 70 -8.36 2.82 24.53
CA ALA A 70 -7.40 1.71 24.63
C ALA A 70 -8.04 0.32 24.40
N ALA A 71 -9.28 0.13 24.85
CA ALA A 71 -10.00 -1.13 24.72
C ALA A 71 -10.50 -1.43 23.28
N GLN A 72 -10.52 -0.45 22.39
CA GLN A 72 -11.10 -0.59 21.05
C GLN A 72 -10.13 -0.21 19.92
N ARG A 73 -9.03 0.49 20.20
CA ARG A 73 -8.13 1.04 19.17
C ARG A 73 -7.61 -0.03 18.20
N ASP A 74 -7.29 -1.23 18.69
CA ASP A 74 -6.79 -2.32 17.86
C ASP A 74 -7.87 -2.79 16.87
N GLU A 75 -9.12 -2.95 17.32
CA GLU A 75 -10.26 -3.33 16.48
C GLU A 75 -10.60 -2.23 15.45
N ILE A 76 -10.55 -0.97 15.86
CA ILE A 76 -10.82 0.19 15.00
C ILE A 76 -9.79 0.25 13.86
N VAL A 77 -8.50 0.13 14.20
CA VAL A 77 -7.41 0.18 13.22
C VAL A 77 -7.44 -1.07 12.35
N ALA A 78 -7.70 -2.27 12.88
CA ALA A 78 -7.84 -3.48 12.07
C ALA A 78 -8.99 -3.38 11.05
N ALA A 79 -10.10 -2.74 11.43
CA ALA A 79 -11.28 -2.58 10.58
C ALA A 79 -11.08 -1.52 9.47
N LEU A 80 -10.37 -0.43 9.76
CA LEU A 80 -10.25 0.71 8.83
C LEU A 80 -8.89 0.84 8.16
N MET A 81 -7.84 0.26 8.73
CA MET A 81 -6.48 0.31 8.21
C MET A 81 -5.85 -1.10 8.15
N PRO A 82 -6.49 -2.07 7.46
CA PRO A 82 -5.90 -3.40 7.31
C PRO A 82 -4.57 -3.33 6.55
N SER A 83 -3.60 -4.15 6.95
CA SER A 83 -2.32 -4.23 6.23
C SER A 83 -2.53 -4.73 4.80
N LEU A 84 -2.23 -3.89 3.81
CA LEU A 84 -2.39 -4.20 2.39
C LEU A 84 -1.11 -4.69 1.71
N LEU A 85 0.04 -4.39 2.31
CA LEU A 85 1.37 -4.63 1.75
C LEU A 85 2.27 -5.26 2.81
N ALA A 86 2.89 -6.39 2.48
CA ALA A 86 3.94 -6.97 3.29
C ALA A 86 5.31 -6.80 2.61
N PRO A 87 6.32 -6.21 3.27
CA PRO A 87 7.67 -6.15 2.71
C PRO A 87 8.24 -7.57 2.61
N VAL A 88 8.84 -7.88 1.47
CA VAL A 88 9.46 -9.19 1.19
C VAL A 88 10.98 -9.07 1.19
N ARG A 89 11.49 -8.03 0.53
CA ARG A 89 12.92 -7.80 0.39
C ARG A 89 13.18 -6.33 0.13
N THR A 90 14.23 -5.80 0.74
CA THR A 90 14.76 -4.48 0.46
C THR A 90 16.16 -4.60 -0.12
N MET A 91 16.46 -3.79 -1.13
CA MET A 91 17.77 -3.66 -1.75
C MET A 91 18.17 -2.20 -1.79
N GLU A 92 19.46 -1.93 -1.66
CA GLU A 92 20.01 -0.58 -1.65
C GLU A 92 21.08 -0.44 -2.73
N ALA A 93 21.17 0.78 -3.26
CA ALA A 93 22.17 1.22 -4.23
C ALA A 93 22.62 2.65 -3.89
N ASP A 94 23.64 3.14 -4.61
CA ASP A 94 24.10 4.53 -4.51
C ASP A 94 24.51 4.95 -3.08
N ARG A 95 25.17 4.05 -2.35
CA ARG A 95 25.53 4.26 -0.92
C ARG A 95 24.30 4.52 -0.03
N GLY A 96 23.18 3.86 -0.33
CA GLY A 96 21.95 3.91 0.45
C GLY A 96 21.00 5.06 0.07
N THR A 97 21.34 5.88 -0.92
CA THR A 97 20.42 6.95 -1.37
C THR A 97 19.30 6.44 -2.28
N THR A 98 19.45 5.22 -2.81
CA THR A 98 18.42 4.54 -3.60
C THR A 98 18.02 3.25 -2.89
N GLN A 99 16.75 3.11 -2.52
CA GLN A 99 16.20 1.93 -1.87
C GLN A 99 15.04 1.37 -2.69
N LYS A 100 15.13 0.10 -3.08
CA LYS A 100 14.06 -0.64 -3.75
C LYS A 100 13.45 -1.65 -2.79
N THR A 101 12.14 -1.64 -2.66
CA THR A 101 11.40 -2.58 -1.81
C THR A 101 10.45 -3.42 -2.66
N LEU A 102 10.55 -4.73 -2.52
CA LEU A 102 9.62 -5.72 -3.05
C LEU A 102 8.50 -5.95 -2.03
N TRP A 103 7.26 -5.73 -2.45
CA TRP A 103 6.06 -5.91 -1.65
C TRP A 103 5.27 -7.12 -2.12
N ARG A 104 4.65 -7.83 -1.18
CA ARG A 104 3.61 -8.83 -1.45
C ARG A 104 2.25 -8.22 -1.14
N LEU A 105 1.35 -8.30 -2.11
CA LEU A 105 -0.05 -7.89 -2.02
C LEU A 105 -0.90 -9.00 -1.38
N VAL A 106 -2.13 -8.67 -1.02
CA VAL A 106 -3.09 -9.59 -0.37
C VAL A 106 -3.42 -10.83 -1.20
N ASP A 107 -3.39 -10.71 -2.53
CA ASP A 107 -3.61 -11.81 -3.48
C ASP A 107 -2.34 -12.65 -3.73
N GLY A 108 -1.22 -12.31 -3.09
CA GLY A 108 0.08 -12.94 -3.29
C GLY A 108 0.89 -12.38 -4.46
N SER A 109 0.30 -11.49 -5.27
CA SER A 109 1.02 -10.75 -6.31
C SER A 109 2.13 -9.89 -5.71
N ARG A 110 3.10 -9.50 -6.54
CA ARG A 110 4.25 -8.71 -6.10
C ARG A 110 4.40 -7.43 -6.92
N VAL A 111 4.73 -6.34 -6.24
CA VAL A 111 5.01 -5.04 -6.84
C VAL A 111 6.24 -4.44 -6.17
N GLU A 112 6.88 -3.48 -6.84
CA GLU A 112 8.05 -2.79 -6.32
C GLU A 112 7.74 -1.31 -6.09
N SER A 113 8.38 -0.72 -5.09
CA SER A 113 8.54 0.73 -4.98
C SER A 113 10.02 1.08 -4.91
N VAL A 114 10.38 2.29 -5.35
CA VAL A 114 11.76 2.78 -5.31
C VAL A 114 11.79 4.17 -4.69
N LEU A 115 12.48 4.30 -3.57
CA LEU A 115 12.77 5.57 -2.92
C LEU A 115 14.16 6.07 -3.34
N MET A 116 14.22 7.27 -3.89
CA MET A 116 15.46 7.92 -4.31
C MET A 116 15.62 9.25 -3.58
N ARG A 117 16.75 9.43 -2.90
CA ARG A 117 17.10 10.64 -2.16
C ARG A 117 18.15 11.44 -2.95
N TYR A 118 17.83 12.70 -3.20
CA TYR A 118 18.72 13.68 -3.84
C TYR A 118 19.03 14.80 -2.83
N PRO A 119 20.02 15.69 -3.11
CA PRO A 119 20.35 16.78 -2.19
C PRO A 119 19.18 17.71 -1.85
N ASP A 120 18.26 17.92 -2.79
CA ASP A 120 17.18 18.92 -2.71
C ASP A 120 15.77 18.32 -2.75
N ARG A 121 15.64 17.01 -2.95
CA ARG A 121 14.33 16.34 -3.09
C ARG A 121 14.40 14.85 -2.76
N VAL A 122 13.23 14.26 -2.59
CA VAL A 122 13.02 12.81 -2.52
C VAL A 122 11.99 12.42 -3.57
N THR A 123 12.26 11.35 -4.31
CA THR A 123 11.35 10.82 -5.34
C THR A 123 10.94 9.40 -4.97
N MET A 124 9.63 9.12 -4.99
CA MET A 124 9.08 7.79 -4.81
C MET A 124 8.51 7.30 -6.14
N CYS A 125 9.03 6.19 -6.64
CA CYS A 125 8.42 5.44 -7.74
C CYS A 125 7.37 4.49 -7.16
N VAL A 126 6.12 4.62 -7.61
CA VAL A 126 4.98 3.83 -7.16
C VAL A 126 4.45 3.00 -8.33
N SER A 127 4.32 1.69 -8.13
CA SER A 127 3.66 0.81 -9.10
C SER A 127 2.15 1.03 -9.09
N SER A 128 1.53 1.10 -10.28
CA SER A 128 0.07 1.22 -10.42
C SER A 128 -0.63 -0.09 -10.78
N GLN A 129 0.13 -1.10 -11.20
CA GLN A 129 -0.37 -2.41 -11.63
C GLN A 129 0.62 -3.51 -11.20
N ALA A 130 0.11 -4.73 -10.96
CA ALA A 130 0.93 -5.92 -10.83
C ALA A 130 1.18 -6.51 -12.24
N GLY A 131 2.30 -6.12 -12.85
CA GLY A 131 2.56 -6.33 -14.27
C GLY A 131 1.96 -5.23 -15.15
N CYS A 132 2.18 -5.30 -16.46
CA CYS A 132 1.65 -4.32 -17.41
C CYS A 132 1.26 -5.03 -18.72
N GLY A 133 0.01 -4.85 -19.14
CA GLY A 133 -0.54 -5.50 -20.36
C GLY A 133 -0.06 -4.90 -21.67
N MET A 134 0.73 -3.81 -21.63
CA MET A 134 1.21 -3.11 -22.83
C MET A 134 2.31 -3.87 -23.58
N ALA A 135 3.04 -4.77 -22.90
CA ALA A 135 4.12 -5.57 -23.47
C ALA A 135 5.16 -4.76 -24.28
N CYS A 136 5.60 -3.62 -23.75
CA CYS A 136 6.64 -2.79 -24.38
C CYS A 136 7.97 -3.58 -24.54
N PRO A 137 8.67 -3.47 -25.68
CA PRO A 137 9.75 -4.41 -26.06
C PRO A 137 11.18 -4.05 -25.58
N PHE A 138 11.33 -2.97 -24.81
CA PHE A 138 12.65 -2.46 -24.38
C PHE A 138 13.18 -3.14 -23.11
#